data_AF-A0A0M8M7E1-F1
#
_entry.id   AF-A0A0M8M7E1-F1
#
_cell.length_a   1.000
_cell.length_b   1.000
_cell.length_c   1.000
_cell.angle_alpha   90.00
_cell.angle_beta   90.00
_cell.angle_gamma   90.00
#
_symmetry.space_group_name_H-M   'P 1'
#
loop_
_entity.id
_entity.type
_entity.pdbx_description
1 polymer ?
#
loop_
_entity_poly.entity_id
_entity_poly.type
_entity_poly.pdbx_seq_one_letter_code
_entity_poly.pdbx_strand_id
1 'polypeptide(L)'
;MKKIFGLLAALILLTGCDDGDMSFRTFNFTDAAPTRCDNQSSVFYKINGTEVLIFELSLQTALVNIATETGQPRIVTTDLTYRNYSSTVTNSTLCSNIPPTSPSVLEEWQGEGRMAITTTAVTETTNGVTRITGYSHQITLQTGTFTKDGEEIIITDVNLGTISRDLGFDFDFLTTSNPPAQFTECPTTPNTYYRLDGTEALVLTLGADVLPTEPTSQPVVINLQASTDANTLLLRVFSSSIGATSICGSNPPITPTETQRWDANQGTLEITTTQNGPGLTHTLRLKLARFRDTASTAVYLPVPNADYLIGVINEN
;
A
#
# COMPACT_ATOMS: atom_id res chain seq x y z
N MET A 1 19.99 -73.53 31.85
CA MET A 1 20.42 -72.41 30.98
C MET A 1 19.29 -71.79 30.13
N LYS A 2 18.20 -72.50 29.81
CA LYS A 2 17.08 -71.94 29.02
C LYS A 2 16.31 -70.78 29.70
N LYS A 3 16.23 -70.78 31.04
CA LYS A 3 15.56 -69.72 31.82
C LYS A 3 16.34 -68.40 31.88
N ILE A 4 17.66 -68.44 31.71
CA ILE A 4 18.54 -67.26 31.72
C ILE A 4 18.46 -66.52 30.38
N PHE A 5 18.31 -67.26 29.27
CA PHE A 5 18.14 -66.68 27.94
C PHE A 5 16.82 -65.90 27.80
N GLY A 6 15.74 -66.38 28.44
CA GLY A 6 14.47 -65.64 28.49
C GLY A 6 14.56 -64.34 29.30
N LEU A 7 15.34 -64.33 30.39
CA LEU A 7 15.56 -63.12 31.19
C LEU A 7 16.39 -62.08 30.44
N LEU A 8 17.39 -62.52 29.67
CA LEU A 8 18.24 -61.64 28.85
C LEU A 8 17.47 -61.06 27.65
N ALA A 9 16.57 -61.84 27.04
CA ALA A 9 15.68 -61.36 25.98
C ALA A 9 14.63 -60.36 26.50
N ALA A 10 14.11 -60.56 27.72
CA ALA A 10 13.19 -59.62 28.35
C ALA A 10 13.87 -58.29 28.75
N LEU A 11 15.17 -58.31 29.07
CA LEU A 11 15.93 -57.12 29.43
C LEU A 11 16.24 -56.23 28.21
N ILE A 12 16.38 -56.82 27.01
CA ILE A 12 16.57 -56.09 25.75
C ILE A 12 15.27 -55.41 25.26
N LEU A 13 14.11 -55.97 25.62
CA LEU A 13 12.81 -55.36 25.30
C LEU A 13 12.44 -54.19 26.23
N LEU A 14 13.16 -54.00 27.34
CA LEU A 14 12.94 -52.89 28.29
C LEU A 14 13.81 -51.66 27.99
N THR A 15 14.73 -51.72 27.02
CA THR A 15 15.58 -50.60 26.58
C THR A 15 15.05 -49.90 25.32
N GLY A 16 13.86 -50.27 24.85
CA GLY A 16 13.27 -49.80 23.59
C GLY A 16 12.06 -48.88 23.78
N CYS A 17 12.23 -47.80 24.54
CA CYS A 17 11.38 -46.60 24.47
C CYS A 17 12.24 -45.44 24.96
N ASP A 18 13.26 -45.09 24.18
CA ASP A 18 13.78 -43.72 24.19
C ASP A 18 12.71 -42.90 23.48
N ASP A 19 11.68 -42.50 24.24
CA ASP A 19 10.73 -41.48 23.78
C ASP A 19 11.57 -40.23 23.59
N GLY A 20 12.06 -40.08 22.35
CA GLY A 20 12.85 -38.93 21.93
C GLY A 20 12.17 -37.69 22.45
N ASP A 21 12.92 -36.93 23.25
CA ASP A 21 12.49 -35.72 23.91
C ASP A 21 11.82 -34.80 22.89
N MET A 22 10.50 -34.93 22.76
CA MET A 22 9.67 -34.05 21.93
C MET A 22 9.59 -32.72 22.67
N SER A 23 10.68 -31.97 22.61
CA SER A 23 10.68 -30.57 22.94
C SER A 23 9.69 -29.91 21.97
N PHE A 24 8.53 -29.49 22.50
CA PHE A 24 7.58 -28.67 21.76
C PHE A 24 8.26 -27.33 21.48
N ARG A 25 8.94 -27.24 20.34
CA ARG A 25 9.54 -26.00 19.86
C ARG A 25 8.42 -25.03 19.51
N THR A 26 8.32 -23.96 20.30
CA THR A 26 7.29 -22.93 20.10
C THR A 26 7.97 -21.66 19.62
N PHE A 27 7.66 -21.24 18.40
CA PHE A 27 8.11 -19.96 17.87
C PHE A 27 7.21 -18.84 18.39
N ASN A 28 7.66 -18.12 19.42
CA ASN A 28 6.87 -17.02 19.99
C ASN A 28 7.38 -15.65 19.51
N PHE A 29 6.54 -14.96 18.73
CA PHE A 29 6.81 -13.62 18.22
C PHE A 29 5.65 -12.65 18.49
N THR A 30 4.78 -12.90 19.47
CA THR A 30 3.58 -12.06 19.69
C THR A 30 3.90 -10.64 20.12
N ASP A 31 5.02 -10.42 20.82
CA ASP A 31 5.29 -9.17 21.53
C ASP A 31 6.21 -8.19 20.77
N ALA A 32 6.78 -8.60 19.62
CA ALA A 32 7.66 -7.76 18.81
C ALA A 32 6.88 -7.05 17.69
N ALA A 33 7.22 -5.81 17.35
CA ALA A 33 6.69 -5.18 16.13
C ALA A 33 7.45 -5.70 14.88
N PRO A 34 6.76 -5.92 13.75
CA PRO A 34 7.44 -6.27 12.51
C PRO A 34 8.26 -5.06 12.04
N THR A 35 9.54 -5.30 11.77
CA THR A 35 10.52 -4.27 11.40
C THR A 35 11.11 -4.60 10.02
N ARG A 36 11.60 -3.58 9.32
CA ARG A 36 12.22 -3.71 7.99
C ARG A 36 13.59 -3.05 7.97
N CYS A 37 14.52 -3.60 7.21
CA CYS A 37 15.79 -2.93 6.93
C CYS A 37 15.59 -1.81 5.89
N ASP A 38 16.19 -0.63 6.10
CA ASP A 38 16.03 0.50 5.15
C ASP A 38 16.50 0.18 3.72
N ASN A 39 17.44 -0.76 3.58
CA ASN A 39 18.02 -1.21 2.31
C ASN A 39 17.25 -2.38 1.65
N GLN A 40 16.19 -2.91 2.27
CA GLN A 40 15.40 -4.03 1.73
C GLN A 40 13.92 -3.65 1.73
N SER A 41 13.32 -3.54 0.54
CA SER A 41 11.97 -2.98 0.41
C SER A 41 10.85 -3.92 0.88
N SER A 42 11.07 -5.24 0.84
CA SER A 42 10.03 -6.26 1.05
C SER A 42 10.34 -7.30 2.12
N VAL A 43 11.52 -7.26 2.77
CA VAL A 43 11.91 -8.22 3.81
C VAL A 43 11.60 -7.66 5.19
N PHE A 44 10.77 -8.35 5.94
CA PHE A 44 10.39 -7.98 7.29
C PHE A 44 10.90 -9.02 8.28
N TYR A 45 11.12 -8.60 9.52
CA TYR A 45 11.55 -9.49 10.57
C TYR A 45 10.98 -9.11 11.94
N LYS A 46 10.99 -10.08 12.84
CA LYS A 46 10.66 -9.92 14.27
C LYS A 46 11.74 -10.59 15.09
N ILE A 47 12.22 -9.90 16.12
CA ILE A 47 13.27 -10.39 17.01
C ILE A 47 12.66 -10.71 18.37
N ASN A 48 13.02 -11.86 18.93
CA ASN A 48 12.76 -12.24 20.31
C ASN A 48 14.04 -12.81 20.93
N GLY A 49 14.84 -11.95 21.59
CA GLY A 49 16.12 -12.36 22.17
C GLY A 49 17.11 -12.85 21.11
N THR A 50 17.36 -14.17 21.07
CA THR A 50 18.23 -14.82 20.09
C THR A 50 17.48 -15.33 18.85
N GLU A 51 16.15 -15.35 18.90
CA GLU A 51 15.29 -15.89 17.86
C GLU A 51 14.82 -14.79 16.90
N VAL A 52 14.74 -15.10 15.61
CA VAL A 52 14.32 -14.17 14.56
C VAL A 52 13.38 -14.89 13.60
N LEU A 53 12.22 -14.31 13.37
CA LEU A 53 11.33 -14.68 12.25
C LEU A 53 11.52 -13.64 11.14
N ILE A 54 11.78 -14.11 9.93
CA ILE A 54 11.95 -13.32 8.71
C ILE A 54 10.85 -13.75 7.74
N PHE A 55 10.25 -12.78 7.05
CA PHE A 55 9.20 -13.03 6.06
C PHE A 55 9.17 -11.93 5.01
N GLU A 56 8.72 -12.24 3.80
CA GLU A 56 8.70 -11.27 2.70
C GLU A 56 7.27 -10.80 2.38
N LEU A 57 7.04 -9.50 2.30
CA LEU A 57 5.76 -8.93 1.88
C LEU A 57 5.96 -7.88 0.79
N SER A 58 5.44 -8.17 -0.39
CA SER A 58 5.41 -7.22 -1.50
C SER A 58 4.61 -5.97 -1.13
N LEU A 59 5.22 -4.80 -1.29
CA LEU A 59 4.55 -3.52 -1.09
C LEU A 59 3.43 -3.23 -2.11
N GLN A 60 3.45 -3.90 -3.26
CA GLN A 60 2.52 -3.65 -4.36
C GLN A 60 1.36 -4.65 -4.40
N THR A 61 1.52 -5.83 -3.80
CA THR A 61 0.50 -6.90 -3.86
C THR A 61 0.05 -7.39 -2.49
N ALA A 62 0.89 -7.30 -1.46
CA ALA A 62 0.55 -7.70 -0.09
C ALA A 62 0.14 -6.47 0.75
N LEU A 63 0.99 -5.44 0.81
CA LEU A 63 0.78 -4.21 1.58
C LEU A 63 0.19 -3.09 0.71
N VAL A 64 -0.90 -3.41 0.02
CA VAL A 64 -1.60 -2.51 -0.90
C VAL A 64 -2.33 -1.42 -0.13
N ASN A 65 -2.05 -0.16 -0.44
CA ASN A 65 -2.65 1.05 0.13
C ASN A 65 -4.11 1.27 -0.33
N ILE A 66 -4.94 0.26 -0.11
CA ILE A 66 -6.37 0.25 -0.32
C ILE A 66 -6.96 -0.49 0.89
N ALA A 67 -7.99 0.06 1.53
CA ALA A 67 -8.62 -0.62 2.65
C ALA A 67 -9.22 -1.98 2.21
N THR A 68 -9.12 -2.99 3.07
CA THR A 68 -9.83 -4.26 2.84
C THR A 68 -11.28 -4.14 3.26
N GLU A 69 -12.18 -4.85 2.59
CA GLU A 69 -13.56 -4.96 3.05
C GLU A 69 -13.62 -5.62 4.45
N THR A 70 -14.63 -5.27 5.23
CA THR A 70 -14.78 -5.79 6.59
C THR A 70 -14.92 -7.32 6.55
N GLY A 71 -14.02 -8.02 7.25
CA GLY A 71 -14.01 -9.49 7.30
C GLY A 71 -13.38 -10.17 6.07
N GLN A 72 -12.86 -9.41 5.10
CA GLN A 72 -12.23 -9.93 3.88
C GLN A 72 -10.75 -9.50 3.81
N PRO A 73 -9.86 -10.08 4.64
CA PRO A 73 -8.44 -9.76 4.57
C PRO A 73 -7.83 -10.23 3.25
N ARG A 74 -6.77 -9.55 2.80
CA ARG A 74 -5.95 -10.04 1.69
C ARG A 74 -5.19 -11.27 2.12
N ILE A 75 -5.23 -12.30 1.29
CA ILE A 75 -4.53 -13.55 1.53
C ILE A 75 -3.28 -13.59 0.67
N VAL A 76 -2.13 -13.83 1.31
CA VAL A 76 -0.85 -14.00 0.61
C VAL A 76 -0.12 -15.23 1.13
N THR A 77 0.62 -15.87 0.24
CA THR A 77 1.64 -16.86 0.59
C THR A 77 3.00 -16.21 0.53
N THR A 78 3.87 -16.53 1.48
CA THR A 78 5.23 -15.97 1.53
C THR A 78 6.21 -16.96 2.14
N ASP A 79 7.47 -16.81 1.78
CA ASP A 79 8.56 -17.54 2.41
C ASP A 79 8.77 -17.03 3.83
N LEU A 80 8.99 -17.98 4.74
CA LEU A 80 9.34 -17.73 6.12
C LEU A 80 10.73 -18.30 6.37
N THR A 81 11.53 -17.57 7.13
CA THR A 81 12.77 -18.10 7.68
C THR A 81 12.79 -17.86 9.17
N TYR A 82 12.96 -18.92 9.95
CA TYR A 82 13.25 -18.81 11.38
C TYR A 82 14.74 -19.02 11.61
N ARG A 83 15.35 -18.17 12.43
CA ARG A 83 16.76 -18.29 12.83
C ARG A 83 16.91 -18.17 14.33
N ASN A 84 17.79 -18.97 14.90
CA ASN A 84 18.27 -18.80 16.28
C ASN A 84 19.78 -18.50 16.25
N TYR A 85 20.19 -17.52 17.05
CA TYR A 85 21.54 -16.96 17.05
C TYR A 85 22.30 -17.29 18.34
N SER A 86 23.63 -17.20 18.29
CA SER A 86 24.49 -17.51 19.46
C SER A 86 24.43 -16.47 20.59
N SER A 87 23.86 -15.30 20.34
CA SER A 87 23.50 -14.32 21.36
C SER A 87 22.39 -13.40 20.85
N THR A 88 21.94 -12.48 21.70
CA THR A 88 20.85 -11.55 21.41
C THR A 88 21.08 -10.80 20.10
N VAL A 89 20.05 -10.75 19.27
CA VAL A 89 20.07 -10.10 17.96
C VAL A 89 19.53 -8.68 18.07
N THR A 90 20.08 -7.77 17.26
CA THR A 90 19.56 -6.41 17.11
C THR A 90 19.30 -6.09 15.64
N ASN A 91 18.62 -4.98 15.36
CA ASN A 91 18.39 -4.50 14.00
C ASN A 91 19.72 -4.40 13.21
N SER A 92 20.80 -3.89 13.83
CA SER A 92 22.11 -3.79 13.16
C SER A 92 22.72 -5.14 12.80
N THR A 93 22.38 -6.21 13.52
CA THR A 93 22.83 -7.57 13.19
C THR A 93 22.22 -8.07 11.89
N LEU A 94 20.94 -7.75 11.66
CA LEU A 94 20.18 -8.23 10.50
C LEU A 94 20.35 -7.34 9.27
N CYS A 95 20.44 -6.02 9.47
CA CYS A 95 20.34 -5.04 8.40
C CYS A 95 21.68 -4.44 7.95
N SER A 96 22.81 -4.92 8.47
CA SER A 96 24.13 -4.43 8.06
C SER A 96 24.47 -4.85 6.63
N ASN A 97 25.00 -3.92 5.83
CA ASN A 97 25.51 -4.21 4.49
C ASN A 97 26.64 -5.26 4.50
N ILE A 98 27.38 -5.33 5.62
CA ILE A 98 28.37 -6.38 5.90
C ILE A 98 27.89 -7.10 7.15
N PRO A 99 27.33 -8.31 7.03
CA PRO A 99 26.86 -9.07 8.18
C PRO A 99 27.99 -9.25 9.20
N PRO A 100 27.77 -8.94 10.49
CA PRO A 100 28.79 -9.16 11.50
C PRO A 100 29.03 -10.66 11.69
N THR A 101 30.23 -11.04 12.12
CA THR A 101 30.56 -12.43 12.46
C THR A 101 29.95 -12.90 13.79
N SER A 102 29.43 -11.98 14.59
CA SER A 102 28.74 -12.24 15.84
C SER A 102 27.50 -11.34 16.01
N PRO A 103 26.36 -11.87 16.48
CA PRO A 103 26.13 -13.29 16.74
C PRO A 103 26.07 -14.13 15.46
N SER A 104 26.49 -15.39 15.56
CA SER A 104 26.42 -16.38 14.48
C SER A 104 25.08 -17.12 14.50
N VAL A 105 24.58 -17.52 13.34
CA VAL A 105 23.39 -18.38 13.23
C VAL A 105 23.73 -19.78 13.74
N LEU A 106 23.00 -20.27 14.74
CA LEU A 106 23.12 -21.63 15.27
C LEU A 106 22.14 -22.59 14.62
N GLU A 107 20.98 -22.07 14.24
CA GLU A 107 19.89 -22.86 13.68
C GLU A 107 19.07 -22.01 12.71
N GLU A 108 18.69 -22.61 11.60
CA GLU A 108 17.83 -22.01 10.58
C GLU A 108 16.78 -23.03 10.13
N TRP A 109 15.54 -22.57 10.01
CA TRP A 109 14.43 -23.33 9.49
C TRP A 109 13.81 -22.56 8.33
N GLN A 110 13.54 -23.27 7.23
CA GLN A 110 12.88 -22.71 6.06
C GLN A 110 11.42 -23.09 6.07
N GLY A 111 10.55 -22.16 5.72
CA GLY A 111 9.11 -22.41 5.76
C GLY A 111 8.32 -21.60 4.76
N GLU A 112 7.05 -21.98 4.67
CA GLU A 112 6.06 -21.26 3.88
C GLU A 112 4.91 -20.82 4.79
N GLY A 113 4.47 -19.59 4.60
CA GLY A 113 3.47 -18.93 5.42
C GLY A 113 2.26 -18.50 4.61
N ARG A 114 1.07 -18.77 5.15
CA ARG A 114 -0.18 -18.23 4.66
C ARG A 114 -0.62 -17.09 5.59
N MET A 115 -0.54 -15.86 5.10
CA MET A 115 -0.87 -14.66 5.87
C MET A 115 -2.21 -14.05 5.45
N ALA A 116 -2.94 -13.53 6.43
CA ALA A 116 -4.09 -12.67 6.27
C ALA A 116 -3.70 -11.23 6.64
N ILE A 117 -3.92 -10.29 5.73
CA ILE A 117 -3.57 -8.88 5.87
C ILE A 117 -4.85 -8.06 5.84
N THR A 118 -5.18 -7.42 6.96
CA THR A 118 -6.29 -6.46 7.04
C THR A 118 -5.73 -5.05 6.92
N THR A 119 -6.16 -4.31 5.91
CA THR A 119 -5.72 -2.94 5.67
C THR A 119 -6.81 -1.96 6.07
N THR A 120 -6.45 -0.98 6.89
CA THR A 120 -7.36 0.10 7.34
C THR A 120 -6.76 1.46 7.02
N ALA A 121 -7.60 2.41 6.64
CA ALA A 121 -7.18 3.79 6.45
C ALA A 121 -6.83 4.42 7.81
N VAL A 122 -5.67 5.09 7.88
CA VAL A 122 -5.27 5.92 9.01
C VAL A 122 -5.74 7.33 8.72
N THR A 123 -6.51 7.91 9.64
CA THR A 123 -7.08 9.24 9.47
C THR A 123 -6.67 10.20 10.58
N GLU A 124 -6.46 11.46 10.21
CA GLU A 124 -6.25 12.55 11.16
C GLU A 124 -7.37 13.57 11.04
N THR A 125 -7.77 14.14 12.19
CA THR A 125 -8.76 15.21 12.25
C THR A 125 -8.10 16.49 12.75
N THR A 126 -8.10 17.52 11.92
CA THR A 126 -7.60 18.85 12.28
C THR A 126 -8.68 19.89 11.98
N ASN A 127 -9.00 20.77 12.92
CA ASN A 127 -10.02 21.82 12.74
C ASN A 127 -11.40 21.28 12.26
N GLY A 128 -11.82 20.12 12.78
CA GLY A 128 -13.10 19.49 12.41
C GLY A 128 -13.11 18.82 11.04
N VAL A 129 -11.95 18.72 10.39
CA VAL A 129 -11.78 18.14 9.06
C VAL A 129 -10.95 16.87 9.16
N THR A 130 -11.58 15.74 8.82
CA THR A 130 -10.92 14.41 8.81
C THR A 130 -10.36 14.10 7.42
N ARG A 131 -9.10 13.68 7.36
CA ARG A 131 -8.42 13.23 6.14
C ARG A 131 -7.67 11.94 6.39
N ILE A 132 -7.56 11.12 5.36
CA ILE A 132 -6.59 10.01 5.35
C ILE A 132 -5.16 10.56 5.30
N THR A 133 -4.27 9.95 6.06
CA THR A 133 -2.82 10.24 6.08
C THR A 133 -1.96 9.04 5.73
N GLY A 134 -2.55 7.83 5.77
CA GLY A 134 -1.86 6.60 5.38
C GLY A 134 -2.72 5.36 5.57
N TYR A 135 -2.08 4.22 5.65
CA TYR A 135 -2.71 2.92 5.82
C TYR A 135 -2.01 2.09 6.90
N SER A 136 -2.80 1.35 7.66
CA SER A 136 -2.37 0.41 8.67
C SER A 136 -2.66 -1.01 8.18
N HIS A 137 -1.63 -1.84 8.08
CA HIS A 137 -1.70 -3.22 7.60
C HIS A 137 -1.48 -4.16 8.79
N GLN A 138 -2.56 -4.74 9.31
CA GLN A 138 -2.49 -5.75 10.36
C GLN A 138 -2.27 -7.13 9.75
N ILE A 139 -1.22 -7.83 10.18
CA ILE A 139 -0.76 -9.08 9.58
C ILE A 139 -0.96 -10.22 10.57
N THR A 140 -1.69 -11.24 10.15
CA THR A 140 -1.87 -12.48 10.90
C THR A 140 -1.34 -13.65 10.08
N LEU A 141 -0.38 -14.40 10.62
CA LEU A 141 0.04 -15.67 10.05
C LEU A 141 -1.01 -16.72 10.43
N GLN A 142 -1.84 -17.12 9.48
CA GLN A 142 -2.87 -18.15 9.72
C GLN A 142 -2.24 -19.53 9.85
N THR A 143 -1.25 -19.83 9.02
CA THR A 143 -0.47 -21.07 9.08
C THR A 143 0.93 -20.82 8.57
N GLY A 144 1.94 -21.27 9.29
CA GLY A 144 3.34 -21.32 8.85
C GLY A 144 3.89 -22.70 9.08
N THR A 145 4.43 -23.32 8.02
CA THR A 145 5.04 -24.65 8.07
C THR A 145 6.53 -24.50 7.86
N PHE A 146 7.33 -24.91 8.84
CA PHE A 146 8.78 -24.84 8.84
C PHE A 146 9.37 -26.24 8.76
N THR A 147 10.44 -26.39 7.99
CA THR A 147 11.15 -27.66 7.81
C THR A 147 12.64 -27.49 8.02
N LYS A 148 13.25 -28.51 8.62
CA LYS A 148 14.70 -28.63 8.79
C LYS A 148 15.06 -30.09 8.96
N ASP A 149 15.97 -30.61 8.15
CA ASP A 149 16.52 -31.97 8.26
C ASP A 149 15.45 -33.10 8.35
N GLY A 150 14.27 -32.89 7.75
CA GLY A 150 13.15 -33.83 7.77
C GLY A 150 12.19 -33.67 8.96
N GLU A 151 12.48 -32.77 9.90
CA GLU A 151 11.54 -32.33 10.92
C GLU A 151 10.62 -31.23 10.37
N GLU A 152 9.37 -31.21 10.86
CA GLU A 152 8.36 -30.21 10.51
C GLU A 152 7.78 -29.56 11.77
N ILE A 153 7.64 -28.24 11.75
CA ILE A 153 6.98 -27.45 12.78
C ILE A 153 5.89 -26.61 12.12
N ILE A 154 4.66 -26.69 12.64
CA ILE A 154 3.54 -25.88 12.18
C ILE A 154 3.13 -24.90 13.28
N ILE A 155 3.04 -23.63 12.92
CA ILE A 155 2.46 -22.58 13.77
C ILE A 155 1.21 -22.00 13.11
N THR A 156 0.20 -21.67 13.91
CA THR A 156 -1.08 -21.15 13.40
C THR A 156 -1.55 -19.96 14.23
N ASP A 157 -2.35 -19.10 13.60
CA ASP A 157 -3.03 -17.96 14.22
C ASP A 157 -2.13 -17.01 15.02
N VAL A 158 -0.95 -16.71 14.48
CA VAL A 158 0.01 -15.79 15.09
C VAL A 158 -0.20 -14.37 14.58
N ASN A 159 -0.50 -13.44 15.47
CA ASN A 159 -0.50 -12.01 15.14
C ASN A 159 0.94 -11.53 14.95
N LEU A 160 1.31 -11.17 13.72
CA LEU A 160 2.63 -10.63 13.40
C LEU A 160 2.73 -9.13 13.64
N GLY A 161 1.63 -8.45 13.96
CA GLY A 161 1.58 -7.04 14.28
C GLY A 161 1.14 -6.18 13.09
N THR A 162 1.45 -4.89 13.17
CA THR A 162 0.97 -3.89 12.22
C THR A 162 2.14 -3.19 11.53
N ILE A 163 2.02 -3.03 10.22
CA ILE A 163 2.92 -2.20 9.41
C ILE A 163 2.14 -0.96 8.96
N SER A 164 2.67 0.22 9.26
CA SER A 164 2.11 1.49 8.77
C SER A 164 2.77 1.89 7.45
N ARG A 165 1.98 2.43 6.53
CA ARG A 165 2.46 3.01 5.27
C ARG A 165 1.86 4.39 5.09
N ASP A 166 2.64 5.31 4.56
CA ASP A 166 2.14 6.60 4.11
C ASP A 166 1.12 6.42 2.99
N LEU A 167 0.37 7.48 2.68
CA LEU A 167 -0.66 7.48 1.64
C LEU A 167 -0.12 7.01 0.27
N GLY A 168 1.14 7.30 -0.03
CA GLY A 168 1.84 6.81 -1.22
C GLY A 168 1.66 7.66 -2.47
N PHE A 169 1.18 8.90 -2.30
CA PHE A 169 1.16 9.95 -3.31
C PHE A 169 1.19 11.32 -2.62
N ASP A 170 1.67 12.34 -3.33
CA ASP A 170 1.66 13.73 -2.87
C ASP A 170 1.46 14.67 -4.07
N PHE A 171 0.37 14.45 -4.83
CA PHE A 171 0.12 15.22 -6.03
C PHE A 171 0.04 16.71 -5.69
N ASP A 172 0.84 17.53 -6.38
CA ASP A 172 0.79 18.98 -6.20
C ASP A 172 -0.44 19.58 -6.90
N PHE A 173 -1.51 19.68 -6.12
CA PHE A 173 -2.73 20.36 -6.52
C PHE A 173 -2.56 21.87 -6.61
N LEU A 174 -1.50 22.45 -6.03
CA LEU A 174 -1.30 23.89 -5.93
C LEU A 174 -0.41 24.38 -7.06
N THR A 175 -0.96 25.17 -7.98
CA THR A 175 -0.11 25.83 -8.97
C THR A 175 0.41 27.15 -8.41
N THR A 176 1.56 27.13 -7.72
CA THR A 176 2.30 28.36 -7.41
C THR A 176 3.20 28.81 -8.56
N SER A 177 3.27 28.01 -9.63
CA SER A 177 4.06 28.30 -10.83
C SER A 177 3.48 29.48 -11.60
N ASN A 178 4.38 30.27 -12.19
CA ASN A 178 4.03 31.29 -13.18
C ASN A 178 4.81 30.98 -14.49
N PRO A 179 4.14 30.56 -15.57
CA PRO A 179 2.69 30.45 -15.73
C PRO A 179 2.06 29.30 -14.89
N PRO A 180 0.73 29.36 -14.63
CA PRO A 180 0.01 28.28 -13.96
C PRO A 180 0.18 26.94 -14.69
N ALA A 181 0.10 25.82 -13.96
CA ALA A 181 0.17 24.49 -14.58
C ALA A 181 -0.98 24.31 -15.58
N GLN A 182 -0.67 23.69 -16.71
CA GLN A 182 -1.62 23.53 -17.81
C GLN A 182 -2.17 22.10 -17.84
N PHE A 183 -3.48 21.99 -18.04
CA PHE A 183 -4.15 20.75 -18.40
C PHE A 183 -3.96 20.48 -19.89
N THR A 184 -3.62 19.23 -20.22
CA THR A 184 -3.50 18.75 -21.60
C THR A 184 -4.74 17.97 -21.98
N GLU A 185 -5.35 18.26 -23.14
CA GLU A 185 -6.49 17.50 -23.63
C GLU A 185 -6.07 16.14 -24.23
N CYS A 186 -6.85 15.10 -23.99
CA CYS A 186 -6.68 13.80 -24.60
C CYS A 186 -7.00 13.85 -26.10
N PRO A 187 -6.06 13.44 -26.98
CA PRO A 187 -6.23 13.59 -28.43
C PRO A 187 -7.44 12.84 -29.04
N THR A 188 -7.86 11.75 -28.40
CA THR A 188 -8.89 10.83 -28.89
C THR A 188 -10.15 10.81 -28.02
N THR A 189 -10.15 11.55 -26.91
CA THR A 189 -11.26 11.59 -25.96
C THR A 189 -11.54 13.06 -25.64
N PRO A 190 -12.33 13.74 -26.49
CA PRO A 190 -12.63 15.16 -26.33
C PRO A 190 -13.19 15.49 -24.94
N ASN A 191 -12.92 16.69 -24.46
CA ASN A 191 -13.32 17.18 -23.13
C ASN A 191 -12.72 16.40 -21.95
N THR A 192 -11.76 15.50 -22.19
CA THR A 192 -10.96 14.86 -21.14
C THR A 192 -9.58 15.47 -21.12
N TYR A 193 -9.22 16.04 -19.99
CA TYR A 193 -7.97 16.74 -19.76
C TYR A 193 -7.19 16.09 -18.64
N TYR A 194 -5.87 16.22 -18.65
CA TYR A 194 -5.02 15.64 -17.62
C TYR A 194 -3.83 16.53 -17.25
N ARG A 195 -3.36 16.35 -16.01
CA ARG A 195 -2.05 16.76 -15.53
C ARG A 195 -1.33 15.52 -15.01
N LEU A 196 -0.04 15.40 -15.30
CA LEU A 196 0.81 14.33 -14.79
C LEU A 196 1.83 14.91 -13.81
N ASP A 197 2.13 14.15 -12.77
CA ASP A 197 3.23 14.41 -11.85
C ASP A 197 3.83 13.07 -11.44
N GLY A 198 4.99 12.71 -11.98
CA GLY A 198 5.64 11.42 -11.69
C GLY A 198 4.74 10.19 -11.91
N THR A 199 4.19 9.67 -10.82
CA THR A 199 3.32 8.47 -10.76
C THR A 199 1.84 8.80 -10.62
N GLU A 200 1.50 10.08 -10.52
CA GLU A 200 0.17 10.59 -10.26
C GLU A 200 -0.40 11.31 -11.48
N ALA A 201 -1.71 11.19 -11.68
CA ALA A 201 -2.47 11.94 -12.66
C ALA A 201 -3.72 12.57 -12.07
N LEU A 202 -3.92 13.85 -12.34
CA LEU A 202 -5.20 14.52 -12.15
C LEU A 202 -5.93 14.56 -13.48
N VAL A 203 -7.04 13.84 -13.58
CA VAL A 203 -7.83 13.68 -14.81
C VAL A 203 -9.17 14.37 -14.63
N LEU A 204 -9.48 15.31 -15.53
CA LEU A 204 -10.71 16.08 -15.54
C LEU A 204 -11.49 15.74 -16.82
N THR A 205 -12.70 15.23 -16.68
CA THR A 205 -13.64 15.09 -17.80
C THR A 205 -14.76 16.10 -17.60
N LEU A 206 -15.04 16.89 -18.63
CA LEU A 206 -16.12 17.88 -18.64
C LEU A 206 -17.20 17.50 -19.65
N GLY A 207 -18.43 17.87 -19.34
CA GLY A 207 -19.55 17.71 -20.26
C GLY A 207 -19.36 18.59 -21.49
N ALA A 208 -20.06 18.24 -22.57
CA ALA A 208 -20.12 19.13 -23.72
C ALA A 208 -20.64 20.51 -23.30
N ASP A 209 -20.11 21.56 -23.92
CA ASP A 209 -20.50 22.97 -23.71
C ASP A 209 -20.26 23.52 -22.29
N VAL A 210 -19.51 22.81 -21.44
CA VAL A 210 -19.17 23.27 -20.09
C VAL A 210 -18.09 24.36 -20.11
N LEU A 211 -17.14 24.29 -21.05
CA LEU A 211 -16.16 25.34 -21.23
C LEU A 211 -16.80 26.54 -21.94
N PRO A 212 -16.77 27.75 -21.35
CA PRO A 212 -17.38 28.94 -21.95
C PRO A 212 -16.66 29.36 -23.23
N THR A 213 -17.42 29.63 -24.30
CA THR A 213 -16.87 30.10 -25.58
C THR A 213 -16.59 31.61 -25.62
N GLU A 214 -16.76 32.32 -24.51
CA GLU A 214 -16.54 33.76 -24.37
C GLU A 214 -16.05 34.08 -22.94
N PRO A 215 -15.40 35.24 -22.71
CA PRO A 215 -14.99 35.65 -21.38
C PRO A 215 -16.16 35.73 -20.39
N THR A 216 -15.96 35.17 -19.19
CA THR A 216 -17.01 35.11 -18.16
C THR A 216 -16.93 36.28 -17.19
N SER A 217 -18.07 36.88 -16.82
CA SER A 217 -18.15 37.89 -15.75
C SER A 217 -18.30 37.29 -14.34
N GLN A 218 -18.69 36.02 -14.26
CA GLN A 218 -18.78 35.20 -13.04
C GLN A 218 -18.36 33.76 -13.37
N PRO A 219 -17.79 33.01 -12.42
CA PRO A 219 -17.35 31.64 -12.69
C PRO A 219 -18.52 30.71 -13.06
N VAL A 220 -18.28 29.78 -14.00
CA VAL A 220 -19.13 28.60 -14.16
C VAL A 220 -18.84 27.65 -13.01
N VAL A 221 -19.88 27.22 -12.29
CA VAL A 221 -19.76 26.39 -11.09
C VAL A 221 -20.29 24.99 -11.36
N ILE A 222 -19.45 23.98 -11.19
CA ILE A 222 -19.78 22.56 -11.32
C ILE A 222 -19.78 21.95 -9.93
N ASN A 223 -20.89 21.32 -9.54
CA ASN A 223 -20.97 20.59 -8.28
C ASN A 223 -20.37 19.18 -8.44
N LEU A 224 -19.28 18.91 -7.73
CA LEU A 224 -18.56 17.62 -7.80
C LEU A 224 -19.32 16.49 -7.10
N GLN A 225 -20.23 16.81 -6.17
CA GLN A 225 -21.07 15.80 -5.51
C GLN A 225 -22.17 15.23 -6.43
N ALA A 226 -22.68 16.05 -7.34
CA ALA A 226 -23.72 15.68 -8.30
C ALA A 226 -23.12 15.27 -9.66
N SER A 227 -21.82 15.02 -9.70
CA SER A 227 -21.08 14.63 -10.89
C SER A 227 -21.76 13.44 -11.56
N THR A 228 -22.28 13.66 -12.76
CA THR A 228 -22.62 12.58 -13.70
C THR A 228 -21.33 12.11 -14.36
N ASP A 229 -21.38 11.01 -15.11
CA ASP A 229 -20.24 10.56 -15.95
C ASP A 229 -19.70 11.66 -16.89
N ALA A 230 -20.45 12.74 -17.11
CA ALA A 230 -20.04 13.88 -17.91
C ALA A 230 -19.07 14.84 -17.21
N ASN A 231 -19.08 14.98 -15.88
CA ASN A 231 -18.28 16.01 -15.17
C ASN A 231 -17.47 15.41 -14.02
N THR A 232 -16.38 14.72 -14.30
CA THR A 232 -15.61 13.98 -13.29
C THR A 232 -14.23 14.58 -13.06
N LEU A 233 -13.75 14.51 -11.82
CA LEU A 233 -12.38 14.86 -11.46
C LEU A 233 -11.77 13.73 -10.65
N LEU A 234 -10.71 13.13 -11.17
CA LEU A 234 -10.09 11.92 -10.65
C LEU A 234 -8.63 12.18 -10.33
N LEU A 235 -8.19 11.79 -9.14
CA LEU A 235 -6.78 11.60 -8.84
C LEU A 235 -6.45 10.11 -8.95
N ARG A 236 -5.52 9.76 -9.84
CA ARG A 236 -5.11 8.39 -10.13
C ARG A 236 -3.63 8.23 -9.78
N VAL A 237 -3.26 7.13 -9.14
CA VAL A 237 -1.88 6.84 -8.69
C VAL A 237 -1.44 5.51 -9.27
N PHE A 238 -0.23 5.45 -9.82
CA PHE A 238 0.27 4.31 -10.58
C PHE A 238 1.53 3.70 -9.96
N SER A 239 1.82 2.45 -10.30
CA SER A 239 2.97 1.71 -9.74
C SER A 239 4.35 2.19 -10.23
N SER A 240 4.40 2.94 -11.33
CA SER A 240 5.58 3.63 -11.82
C SER A 240 5.19 4.83 -12.69
N SER A 241 6.19 5.59 -13.17
CA SER A 241 5.94 6.82 -13.92
C SER A 241 5.05 6.62 -15.13
N ILE A 242 4.14 7.56 -15.34
CA ILE A 242 3.12 7.52 -16.40
C ILE A 242 3.36 8.55 -17.50
N GLY A 243 2.79 8.27 -18.67
CA GLY A 243 2.72 9.20 -19.79
C GLY A 243 1.28 9.42 -20.26
N ALA A 244 1.10 10.25 -21.28
CA ALA A 244 -0.21 10.57 -21.85
C ALA A 244 -1.04 9.33 -22.24
N THR A 245 -0.39 8.28 -22.75
CA THR A 245 -1.06 7.04 -23.17
C THR A 245 -1.61 6.22 -22.00
N SER A 246 -1.08 6.40 -20.78
CA SER A 246 -1.62 5.80 -19.56
C SER A 246 -2.99 6.37 -19.20
N ILE A 247 -3.30 7.58 -19.67
CA ILE A 247 -4.58 8.27 -19.41
C ILE A 247 -5.51 8.21 -20.63
N CYS A 248 -5.00 8.53 -21.81
CA CYS A 248 -5.80 8.73 -23.02
C CYS A 248 -5.84 7.52 -23.97
N GLY A 249 -5.19 6.41 -23.64
CA GLY A 249 -5.14 5.22 -24.49
C GLY A 249 -6.48 4.48 -24.57
N SER A 250 -6.90 4.07 -25.77
CA SER A 250 -8.09 3.21 -25.96
C SER A 250 -7.89 1.78 -25.43
N ASN A 251 -6.64 1.35 -25.31
CA ASN A 251 -6.22 0.17 -24.58
C ASN A 251 -5.04 0.57 -23.69
N PRO A 252 -5.30 1.16 -22.50
CA PRO A 252 -4.24 1.64 -21.64
C PRO A 252 -3.33 0.45 -21.27
N PRO A 253 -2.00 0.65 -21.27
CA PRO A 253 -1.09 -0.43 -20.93
C PRO A 253 -1.37 -0.91 -19.50
N ILE A 254 -1.32 -2.22 -19.26
CA ILE A 254 -1.49 -2.80 -17.92
C ILE A 254 -0.34 -2.43 -16.96
N THR A 255 0.75 -1.90 -17.52
CA THR A 255 1.90 -1.34 -16.82
C THR A 255 2.14 0.09 -17.29
N PRO A 256 2.24 1.08 -16.37
CA PRO A 256 2.10 0.92 -14.93
C PRO A 256 0.65 0.63 -14.52
N THR A 257 0.50 -0.12 -13.44
CA THR A 257 -0.80 -0.51 -12.91
C THR A 257 -1.36 0.61 -12.05
N GLU A 258 -2.64 0.92 -12.18
CA GLU A 258 -3.32 1.83 -11.27
C GLU A 258 -3.40 1.19 -9.88
N THR A 259 -2.81 1.85 -8.90
CA THR A 259 -2.72 1.38 -7.51
C THR A 259 -3.69 2.07 -6.59
N GLN A 260 -4.13 3.29 -6.92
CA GLN A 260 -5.17 4.01 -6.19
C GLN A 260 -5.95 4.91 -7.14
N ARG A 261 -7.24 5.10 -6.82
CA ARG A 261 -8.14 5.99 -7.54
C ARG A 261 -9.05 6.73 -6.57
N TRP A 262 -9.04 8.05 -6.71
CA TRP A 262 -9.79 8.94 -5.86
C TRP A 262 -10.69 9.82 -6.70
N ASP A 263 -11.99 9.77 -6.42
CA ASP A 263 -12.99 10.52 -7.14
C ASP A 263 -13.39 11.76 -6.33
N ALA A 264 -13.33 12.94 -6.93
CA ALA A 264 -13.84 14.15 -6.29
C ALA A 264 -15.37 14.07 -6.19
N ASN A 265 -15.90 13.98 -4.98
CA ASN A 265 -17.33 13.71 -4.74
C ASN A 265 -18.00 14.72 -3.79
N GLN A 266 -17.30 15.78 -3.43
CA GLN A 266 -17.80 16.91 -2.66
C GLN A 266 -17.08 18.19 -3.12
N GLY A 267 -17.67 19.34 -2.84
CA GLY A 267 -17.15 20.64 -3.25
C GLY A 267 -17.53 21.01 -4.67
N THR A 268 -16.90 22.06 -5.21
CA THR A 268 -17.18 22.57 -6.55
C THR A 268 -15.91 22.80 -7.34
N LEU A 269 -16.02 22.65 -8.66
CA LEU A 269 -15.06 23.16 -9.63
C LEU A 269 -15.61 24.48 -10.20
N GLU A 270 -14.84 25.55 -10.07
CA GLU A 270 -15.15 26.86 -10.64
C GLU A 270 -14.24 27.14 -11.83
N ILE A 271 -14.86 27.55 -12.96
CA ILE A 271 -14.17 27.85 -14.20
C ILE A 271 -14.37 29.32 -14.52
N THR A 272 -13.27 30.07 -14.65
CA THR A 272 -13.29 31.47 -15.12
C THR A 272 -12.59 31.55 -16.47
N THR A 273 -13.26 32.09 -17.48
CA THR A 273 -12.70 32.24 -18.83
C THR A 273 -12.27 33.68 -19.06
N THR A 274 -11.07 33.87 -19.60
CA THR A 274 -10.53 35.17 -20.02
C THR A 274 -10.02 35.12 -21.46
N GLN A 275 -10.16 36.22 -22.19
CA GLN A 275 -9.56 36.35 -23.52
C GLN A 275 -8.02 36.37 -23.42
N ASN A 276 -7.35 35.58 -24.26
CA ASN A 276 -5.90 35.57 -24.38
C ASN A 276 -5.46 35.52 -25.85
N GLY A 277 -5.23 36.71 -26.45
CA GLY A 277 -4.98 36.81 -27.88
C GLY A 277 -6.23 36.40 -28.69
N PRO A 278 -6.09 35.55 -29.73
CA PRO A 278 -7.25 35.01 -30.46
C PRO A 278 -8.01 33.92 -29.69
N GLY A 279 -7.37 33.33 -28.68
CA GLY A 279 -7.91 32.21 -27.92
C GLY A 279 -8.49 32.59 -26.56
N LEU A 280 -8.89 31.56 -25.82
CA LEU A 280 -9.45 31.64 -24.46
C LEU A 280 -8.56 30.88 -23.47
N THR A 281 -8.44 31.43 -22.27
CA THR A 281 -7.82 30.74 -21.13
C THR A 281 -8.90 30.49 -20.08
N HIS A 282 -9.15 29.22 -19.77
CA HIS A 282 -10.02 28.78 -18.69
C HIS A 282 -9.19 28.50 -17.45
N THR A 283 -9.47 29.20 -16.37
CA THR A 283 -8.82 29.05 -15.07
C THR A 283 -9.68 28.16 -14.18
N LEU A 284 -9.12 27.07 -13.67
CA LEU A 284 -9.84 26.04 -12.92
C LEU A 284 -9.50 26.11 -11.43
N ARG A 285 -10.52 26.31 -10.58
CA ARG A 285 -10.38 26.37 -9.13
C ARG A 285 -11.24 25.34 -8.43
N LEU A 286 -10.68 24.66 -7.44
CA LEU A 286 -11.44 23.78 -6.56
C LEU A 286 -11.81 24.52 -5.29
N LYS A 287 -13.08 24.39 -4.88
CA LYS A 287 -13.57 24.88 -3.59
C LYS A 287 -14.11 23.75 -2.75
N LEU A 288 -13.50 23.57 -1.58
CA LEU A 288 -13.88 22.55 -0.59
C LEU A 288 -13.98 21.14 -1.21
N ALA A 289 -13.17 20.88 -2.24
CA ALA A 289 -13.17 19.62 -2.95
C ALA A 289 -12.68 18.50 -2.03
N ARG A 290 -13.41 17.38 -2.01
CA ARG A 290 -12.99 16.17 -1.30
C ARG A 290 -12.94 15.00 -2.25
N PHE A 291 -11.86 14.25 -2.15
CA PHE A 291 -11.59 13.07 -2.95
C PHE A 291 -11.89 11.84 -2.13
N ARG A 292 -12.67 10.92 -2.65
CA ARG A 292 -13.01 9.67 -1.97
C ARG A 292 -12.39 8.50 -2.71
N ASP A 293 -11.77 7.62 -1.96
CA ASP A 293 -11.31 6.34 -2.49
C ASP A 293 -12.53 5.51 -2.88
N THR A 294 -12.56 5.03 -4.13
CA THR A 294 -13.67 4.23 -4.66
C THR A 294 -13.80 2.88 -3.99
N ALA A 295 -12.72 2.35 -3.44
CA ALA A 295 -12.68 1.07 -2.74
C ALA A 295 -12.94 1.20 -1.22
N SER A 296 -13.11 2.43 -0.70
CA SER A 296 -13.32 2.62 0.74
C SER A 296 -14.20 3.83 1.11
N THR A 297 -14.29 4.13 2.40
CA THR A 297 -14.90 5.37 2.91
C THR A 297 -13.84 6.44 3.20
N ALA A 298 -12.58 6.20 2.84
CA ALA A 298 -11.50 7.14 3.08
C ALA A 298 -11.69 8.41 2.27
N VAL A 299 -11.36 9.54 2.89
CA VAL A 299 -11.48 10.87 2.28
C VAL A 299 -10.10 11.52 2.27
N TYR A 300 -9.63 11.86 1.08
CA TYR A 300 -8.47 12.69 0.84
C TYR A 300 -8.86 14.15 0.63
N LEU A 301 -8.06 15.03 1.21
CA LEU A 301 -8.26 16.47 1.17
C LEU A 301 -6.96 17.10 0.69
N PRO A 302 -6.89 17.54 -0.58
CA PRO A 302 -5.70 18.17 -1.11
C PRO A 302 -5.28 19.39 -0.29
N VAL A 303 -6.25 20.20 0.12
CA VAL A 303 -6.03 21.36 0.99
C VAL A 303 -7.26 21.57 1.90
N PRO A 304 -7.11 21.52 3.23
CA PRO A 304 -8.21 21.76 4.16
C PRO A 304 -8.72 23.21 4.06
N ASN A 305 -10.03 23.38 3.82
CA ASN A 305 -10.73 24.68 3.85
C ASN A 305 -10.26 25.72 2.80
N ALA A 306 -9.72 25.29 1.67
CA ALA A 306 -9.18 26.21 0.66
C ALA A 306 -9.99 26.26 -0.64
N ASP A 307 -9.95 27.44 -1.25
CA ASP A 307 -10.12 27.71 -2.67
C ASP A 307 -8.71 27.66 -3.29
N TYR A 308 -8.47 26.80 -4.28
CA TYR A 308 -7.14 26.70 -4.89
C TYR A 308 -7.18 26.43 -6.39
N LEU A 309 -6.23 27.08 -7.07
CA LEU A 309 -5.98 26.97 -8.50
C LEU A 309 -5.32 25.64 -8.81
N ILE A 310 -6.02 24.81 -9.59
CA ILE A 310 -5.53 23.50 -10.04
C ILE A 310 -4.93 23.55 -11.45
N GLY A 311 -5.04 24.68 -12.14
CA GLY A 311 -4.41 24.90 -13.43
C GLY A 311 -5.28 25.65 -14.41
N VAL A 312 -4.85 25.63 -15.67
CA VAL A 312 -5.54 26.28 -16.80
C VAL A 312 -5.73 25.32 -17.98
N ILE A 313 -6.79 25.53 -18.74
CA ILE A 313 -6.98 24.99 -20.10
C ILE A 313 -6.88 26.18 -21.07
N ASN A 314 -6.11 26.03 -22.14
CA ASN A 314 -5.98 27.06 -23.18
C ASN A 314 -6.60 26.52 -24.47
N GLU A 315 -7.55 27.27 -25.03
CA GLU A 315 -8.15 27.02 -26.34
C GLU A 315 -7.67 28.10 -27.32
N ASN A 316 -7.28 27.72 -28.53
CA ASN A 316 -6.79 28.62 -29.57
C ASN A 316 -7.81 28.80 -30.69
#